data_AF-A0A9N9NK19-F1
#
_entry.id   AF-A0A9N9NK19-F1
#
_cell.length_a   1.000
_cell.length_b   1.000
_cell.length_c   1.000
_cell.angle_alpha   90.00
_cell.angle_beta   90.00
_cell.angle_gamma   90.00
#
_symmetry.space_group_name_H-M   'P 1'
#
loop_
_entity.id
_entity.type
_entity.pdbx_description
1 polymer ?
#
loop_
_entity_poly.entity_id
_entity_poly.type
_entity_poly.pdbx_seq_one_letter_code
_entity_poly.pdbx_strand_id
1 'polypeptide(L)'
;TDISEFHTVPSEALDFIEFVNSAPSPFHAVEESRLRLIDAGFEEIRERDSWIGKLKQNGKYFFTRNRSTILAFSVGGKYIPGNGFSMIGAHTDSPCLKVKPVSKKSSAGYLQVGVETYGGGLWHTWFDRDLGIAGRVMVETEGNKIEHKLVRVRRPILRVPTLAIHLDRNVNEGFKFNKETHLTPLIATATKELEGTNDDKTLKHHPTLLNVLVNELGVKTVEQIRDFELCLYDTHPSTVGGAYNEFIYSARLDNLMMSYTALI
;
A
#
# COMPACT_ATOMS: atom_id res chain seq x y z
N THR A 1 -16.53 -22.19 -35.63
CA THR A 1 -15.31 -21.56 -35.10
C THR A 1 -15.32 -21.81 -33.62
N ASP A 2 -14.33 -22.54 -33.14
CA ASP A 2 -14.32 -23.05 -31.77
C ASP A 2 -14.19 -21.88 -30.79
N ILE A 3 -15.19 -21.69 -29.93
CA ILE A 3 -15.24 -20.56 -28.99
C ILE A 3 -14.09 -20.69 -27.96
N SER A 4 -13.50 -21.88 -27.81
CA SER A 4 -12.37 -22.13 -26.90
C SER A 4 -11.07 -21.43 -27.28
N GLU A 5 -10.86 -21.00 -28.53
CA GLU A 5 -9.60 -20.35 -28.96
C GLU A 5 -9.49 -18.86 -28.54
N PHE A 6 -10.57 -18.23 -28.06
CA PHE A 6 -10.60 -16.79 -27.76
C PHE A 6 -10.64 -16.45 -26.26
N HIS A 7 -10.33 -17.40 -25.36
CA HIS A 7 -10.57 -17.24 -23.92
C HIS A 7 -9.35 -17.40 -23.00
N THR A 8 -8.14 -17.47 -23.57
CA THR A 8 -6.91 -17.46 -22.76
C THR A 8 -6.54 -16.05 -22.36
N VAL A 9 -6.50 -15.78 -21.05
CA VAL A 9 -6.02 -14.52 -20.49
C VAL A 9 -4.54 -14.34 -20.86
N PRO A 10 -4.12 -13.15 -21.36
CA PRO A 10 -2.72 -12.87 -21.62
C PRO A 10 -1.85 -13.02 -20.37
N SER A 11 -0.66 -13.61 -20.52
CA SER A 11 0.30 -13.80 -19.41
C SER A 11 0.70 -12.48 -18.75
N GLU A 12 0.80 -11.41 -19.54
CA GLU A 12 1.14 -10.06 -19.09
C GLU A 12 0.05 -9.49 -18.17
N ALA A 13 -1.21 -9.82 -18.43
CA ALA A 13 -2.33 -9.41 -17.57
C ALA A 13 -2.28 -10.13 -16.22
N LEU A 14 -1.94 -11.43 -16.22
CA LEU A 14 -1.78 -12.21 -14.99
C LEU A 14 -0.57 -11.75 -14.16
N ASP A 15 0.56 -11.46 -14.82
CA ASP A 15 1.75 -10.95 -14.15
C ASP A 15 1.52 -9.54 -13.56
N PHE A 16 0.81 -8.66 -14.28
CA PHE A 16 0.39 -7.38 -13.71
C PHE A 16 -0.54 -7.55 -12.49
N ILE A 17 -1.47 -8.51 -12.53
CA ILE A 17 -2.35 -8.82 -11.39
C ILE A 17 -1.53 -9.27 -10.18
N GLU A 18 -0.50 -10.08 -10.38
CA GLU A 18 0.44 -10.45 -9.31
C GLU A 18 1.16 -9.22 -8.74
N PHE A 19 1.71 -8.37 -9.60
CA PHE A 19 2.36 -7.11 -9.21
C PHE A 19 1.46 -6.22 -8.34
N VAL A 20 0.25 -5.90 -8.83
CA VAL A 20 -0.66 -4.97 -8.13
C VAL A 20 -1.23 -5.56 -6.84
N ASN A 21 -1.38 -6.88 -6.77
CA ASN A 21 -1.78 -7.59 -5.55
C ASN A 21 -0.65 -7.67 -4.51
N SER A 22 0.61 -7.63 -4.95
CA SER A 22 1.79 -7.51 -4.08
C SER A 22 2.06 -6.07 -3.63
N ALA A 23 1.45 -5.07 -4.28
CA ALA A 23 1.68 -3.64 -4.04
C ALA A 23 0.48 -2.88 -3.39
N PRO A 24 0.05 -3.20 -2.15
CA PRO A 24 -1.05 -2.50 -1.47
C PRO A 24 -0.69 -1.08 -0.97
N SER A 25 0.58 -0.69 -0.99
CA SER A 25 1.05 0.64 -0.63
C SER A 25 2.23 1.06 -1.51
N PRO A 26 2.62 2.36 -1.55
CA PRO A 26 3.76 2.82 -2.34
C PRO A 26 5.07 2.09 -1.98
N PHE A 27 5.26 1.79 -0.68
CA PHE A 27 6.41 1.03 -0.20
C PHE A 27 6.48 -0.40 -0.73
N HIS A 28 5.32 -1.06 -0.84
CA HIS A 28 5.24 -2.40 -1.41
C HIS A 28 5.38 -2.38 -2.93
N ALA A 29 4.86 -1.35 -3.61
CA ALA A 29 5.10 -1.16 -5.04
C ALA A 29 6.59 -1.06 -5.35
N VAL A 30 7.32 -0.25 -4.58
CA VAL A 30 8.78 -0.13 -4.74
C VAL A 30 9.52 -1.42 -4.41
N GLU A 31 9.12 -2.15 -3.36
CA GLU A 31 9.76 -3.43 -3.04
C GLU A 31 9.52 -4.47 -4.13
N GLU A 32 8.30 -4.57 -4.65
CA GLU A 32 7.97 -5.47 -5.74
C GLU A 32 8.76 -5.11 -7.02
N SER A 33 8.83 -3.81 -7.36
CA SER A 33 9.66 -3.35 -8.48
C SER A 33 11.15 -3.65 -8.27
N ARG A 34 11.65 -3.48 -7.04
CA ARG A 34 13.04 -3.82 -6.66
C ARG A 34 13.32 -5.31 -6.87
N LEU A 35 12.44 -6.19 -6.41
CA LEU A 35 12.59 -7.64 -6.59
C LEU A 35 12.66 -8.03 -8.07
N ARG A 36 11.77 -7.46 -8.89
CA ARG A 36 11.76 -7.69 -10.34
C ARG A 36 13.00 -7.15 -11.05
N LEU A 37 13.52 -5.99 -10.63
CA LEU A 37 14.78 -5.45 -11.17
C LEU A 37 15.99 -6.33 -10.83
N ILE A 38 16.05 -6.86 -9.61
CA ILE A 38 17.09 -7.80 -9.18
C ILE A 38 17.03 -9.06 -10.05
N ASP A 39 15.83 -9.62 -10.25
CA ASP A 39 15.63 -10.80 -11.11
C ASP A 39 16.06 -10.53 -12.57
N ALA A 40 15.81 -9.31 -13.07
CA ALA A 40 16.25 -8.86 -14.39
C ALA A 40 17.76 -8.50 -14.49
N GLY A 41 18.53 -8.71 -13.41
CA GLY A 41 19.97 -8.53 -13.34
C GLY A 41 20.42 -7.08 -13.14
N PHE A 42 19.58 -6.20 -12.59
CA PHE A 42 20.00 -4.86 -12.18
C PHE A 42 20.72 -4.90 -10.82
N GLU A 43 21.77 -4.08 -10.69
CA GLU A 43 22.50 -3.89 -9.44
C GLU A 43 21.88 -2.77 -8.60
N GLU A 44 21.54 -3.06 -7.34
CA GLU A 44 21.11 -2.04 -6.38
C GLU A 44 22.32 -1.20 -5.94
N ILE A 45 22.29 0.10 -6.25
CA ILE A 45 23.32 1.06 -5.82
C ILE A 45 22.79 1.96 -4.71
N ARG A 46 23.69 2.38 -3.81
CA ARG A 46 23.34 3.29 -2.72
C ARG A 46 23.53 4.72 -3.17
N GLU A 47 22.47 5.51 -3.00
CA GLU A 47 22.47 6.92 -3.36
C GLU A 47 23.44 7.79 -2.55
N ARG A 48 23.83 7.34 -1.35
CA ARG A 48 24.80 8.03 -0.50
C ARG A 48 26.26 7.74 -0.87
N ASP A 49 26.50 6.71 -1.67
CA ASP A 49 27.85 6.31 -2.04
C ASP A 49 28.30 7.11 -3.28
N SER A 50 29.61 7.32 -3.43
CA SER A 50 30.16 7.75 -4.71
C SER A 50 29.94 6.67 -5.77
N TRP A 51 29.50 7.11 -6.96
CA TRP A 51 29.30 6.25 -8.12
C TRP A 51 30.47 6.30 -9.12
N ILE A 52 31.52 7.08 -8.82
CA ILE A 52 32.71 7.21 -9.66
C ILE A 52 33.34 5.82 -9.85
N GLY A 53 33.50 5.40 -11.11
CA GLY A 53 34.05 4.09 -11.48
C GLY A 53 33.12 2.89 -11.26
N LYS A 54 31.92 3.08 -10.66
CA LYS A 54 30.93 2.01 -10.48
C LYS A 54 30.04 1.83 -11.71
N LEU A 55 29.60 2.94 -12.31
CA LEU A 55 28.73 2.91 -13.49
C LEU A 55 29.55 2.56 -14.73
N LYS A 56 29.16 1.47 -15.40
CA LYS A 56 29.84 0.95 -16.59
C LYS A 56 28.87 0.91 -17.76
N GLN A 57 29.41 1.07 -18.97
CA GLN A 57 28.67 0.77 -20.20
C GLN A 57 28.14 -0.66 -20.16
N ASN A 58 26.91 -0.86 -20.66
CA ASN A 58 26.13 -2.10 -20.55
C ASN A 58 25.75 -2.51 -19.12
N GLY A 59 26.00 -1.66 -18.12
CA GLY A 59 25.57 -1.88 -16.74
C GLY A 59 24.11 -1.49 -16.53
N LYS A 60 23.43 -2.21 -15.63
CA LYS A 60 22.04 -2.00 -15.23
C LYS A 60 22.01 -1.70 -13.74
N TYR A 61 21.41 -0.59 -13.34
CA TYR A 61 21.45 -0.11 -11.97
C TYR A 61 20.10 0.42 -11.52
N PHE A 62 19.83 0.35 -10.22
CA PHE A 62 18.71 1.05 -9.62
C PHE A 62 19.02 1.50 -8.20
N PHE A 63 18.28 2.50 -7.73
CA PHE A 63 18.28 2.88 -6.32
C PHE A 63 16.88 3.29 -5.89
N THR A 64 16.65 3.33 -4.57
CA THR A 64 15.39 3.80 -3.99
C THR A 64 15.62 5.03 -3.12
N ARG A 65 14.64 5.93 -3.12
CA ARG A 65 14.58 7.08 -2.20
C ARG A 65 13.33 6.94 -1.34
N ASN A 66 13.50 7.10 -0.02
CA ASN A 66 12.42 6.93 0.98
C ASN A 66 11.73 5.54 0.97
N ARG A 67 12.24 4.59 0.16
CA ARG A 67 11.56 3.32 -0.19
C ARG A 67 10.16 3.50 -0.77
N SER A 68 9.83 4.69 -1.27
CA SER A 68 8.56 5.01 -1.94
C SER A 68 8.75 5.58 -3.34
N THR A 69 10.00 5.72 -3.78
CA THR A 69 10.37 6.06 -5.15
C THR A 69 11.51 5.14 -5.56
N ILE A 70 11.44 4.64 -6.79
CA ILE A 70 12.47 3.81 -7.41
C ILE A 70 12.90 4.44 -8.71
N LEU A 71 14.21 4.45 -8.96
CA LEU A 71 14.78 4.87 -10.23
C LEU A 71 15.67 3.73 -10.73
N ALA A 72 15.38 3.22 -11.92
CA ALA A 72 16.17 2.20 -12.60
C ALA A 72 16.68 2.75 -13.94
N PHE A 73 17.89 2.37 -14.31
CA PHE A 73 18.52 2.80 -15.57
C PHE A 73 19.50 1.77 -16.09
N SER A 74 19.63 1.72 -17.42
CA SER A 74 20.64 0.93 -18.13
C SER A 74 21.56 1.87 -18.90
N VAL A 75 22.87 1.69 -18.75
CA VAL A 75 23.87 2.51 -19.44
C VAL A 75 24.14 1.90 -20.81
N GLY A 76 23.79 2.60 -21.88
CA GLY A 76 24.02 2.10 -23.24
C GLY A 76 25.50 1.84 -23.54
N GLY A 77 25.79 0.80 -24.33
CA GLY A 77 27.16 0.40 -24.67
C GLY A 77 28.02 1.47 -25.37
N LYS A 78 27.38 2.50 -25.94
CA LYS A 78 28.02 3.65 -26.60
C LYS A 78 27.82 4.97 -25.84
N TYR A 79 27.28 4.92 -24.63
CA TYR A 79 27.05 6.11 -23.82
C TYR A 79 28.39 6.75 -23.44
N ILE A 80 28.50 8.05 -23.64
CA ILE A 80 29.55 8.91 -23.10
C ILE A 80 28.92 10.09 -22.37
N PRO A 81 29.57 10.66 -21.34
CA PRO A 81 29.07 11.86 -20.68
C PRO A 81 28.76 12.97 -21.69
N GLY A 82 27.55 13.53 -21.62
CA GLY A 82 27.02 14.51 -22.58
C GLY A 82 25.97 13.95 -23.54
N ASN A 83 25.84 12.63 -23.67
CA ASN A 83 24.73 12.02 -24.40
C ASN A 83 23.39 12.19 -23.67
N GLY A 84 22.29 12.03 -24.42
CA GLY A 84 20.92 12.14 -23.90
C GLY A 84 20.43 10.91 -23.11
N PHE A 85 19.20 11.02 -22.61
CA PHE A 85 18.49 9.98 -21.86
C PHE A 85 17.14 9.66 -22.52
N SER A 86 16.78 8.38 -22.56
CA SER A 86 15.42 7.92 -22.86
C SER A 86 14.73 7.61 -21.55
N MET A 87 13.63 8.31 -21.24
CA MET A 87 13.01 8.26 -19.91
C MET A 87 11.52 7.96 -20.01
N ILE A 88 11.05 7.10 -19.12
CA ILE A 88 9.63 6.85 -18.85
C ILE A 88 9.40 7.21 -17.38
N GLY A 89 8.32 7.93 -17.10
CA GLY A 89 7.93 8.32 -15.75
C GLY A 89 6.53 7.82 -15.42
N ALA A 90 6.37 7.28 -14.21
CA ALA A 90 5.10 6.89 -13.59
C ALA A 90 5.14 7.24 -12.10
N HIS A 91 4.09 6.91 -11.36
CA HIS A 91 4.06 7.08 -9.90
C HIS A 91 3.53 5.84 -9.18
N THR A 92 4.05 5.60 -7.98
CA THR A 92 3.83 4.38 -7.19
C THR A 92 2.71 4.53 -6.17
N ASP A 93 2.18 5.74 -6.00
CA ASP A 93 1.08 6.02 -5.08
C ASP A 93 -0.27 6.05 -5.77
N SER A 94 -1.31 5.84 -4.98
CA SER A 94 -2.71 5.95 -5.39
C SER A 94 -3.50 6.62 -4.27
N PRO A 95 -4.62 7.27 -4.57
CA PRO A 95 -5.49 7.81 -3.54
C PRO A 95 -5.92 6.73 -2.54
N CYS A 96 -5.75 7.01 -1.25
CA CYS A 96 -6.07 6.07 -0.18
C CYS A 96 -6.45 6.75 1.14
N LEU A 97 -6.95 5.97 2.09
CA LEU A 97 -7.03 6.37 3.49
C LEU A 97 -5.71 6.00 4.18
N LYS A 98 -5.03 6.96 4.80
CA LYS A 98 -3.84 6.71 5.63
C LYS A 98 -4.19 6.80 7.10
N VAL A 99 -3.55 5.98 7.94
CA VAL A 99 -3.69 6.08 9.40
C VAL A 99 -3.06 7.40 9.87
N LYS A 100 -3.79 8.20 10.65
CA LYS A 100 -3.27 9.46 11.21
C LYS A 100 -2.17 9.20 12.26
N PRO A 101 -1.22 10.14 12.46
CA PRO A 101 -0.20 10.05 13.51
C PRO A 101 -0.76 9.93 14.94
N VAL A 102 -1.99 10.41 15.15
CA VAL A 102 -2.80 10.12 16.34
C VAL A 102 -4.13 9.57 15.84
N SER A 103 -4.29 8.25 15.91
CA SER A 103 -5.44 7.54 15.32
C SER A 103 -6.43 7.02 16.36
N LYS A 104 -6.11 7.08 17.66
CA LYS A 104 -7.02 6.62 18.71
C LYS A 104 -8.32 7.43 18.71
N LYS A 105 -9.43 6.80 18.32
CA LYS A 105 -10.79 7.36 18.40
C LYS A 105 -11.74 6.30 18.95
N SER A 106 -12.69 6.70 19.79
CA SER A 106 -13.73 5.80 20.30
C SER A 106 -15.08 6.49 20.26
N SER A 107 -16.13 5.76 19.86
CA SER A 107 -17.48 6.29 19.82
C SER A 107 -18.49 5.14 19.95
N ALA A 108 -19.54 5.35 20.75
CA ALA A 108 -20.66 4.40 20.91
C ALA A 108 -20.22 2.93 21.18
N GLY A 109 -19.18 2.73 21.99
CA GLY A 109 -18.65 1.39 22.32
C GLY A 109 -17.78 0.74 21.23
N TYR A 110 -17.50 1.43 20.13
CA TYR A 110 -16.58 1.00 19.08
C TYR A 110 -15.22 1.68 19.21
N LEU A 111 -14.17 0.89 18.96
CA LEU A 111 -12.82 1.38 18.73
C LEU A 111 -12.67 1.70 17.25
N GLN A 112 -12.19 2.90 16.98
CA GLN A 112 -12.05 3.43 15.63
C GLN A 112 -10.60 3.84 15.37
N VAL A 113 -10.20 3.81 14.11
CA VAL A 113 -8.88 4.26 13.67
C VAL A 113 -9.05 5.55 12.88
N GLY A 114 -8.60 6.67 13.43
CA GLY A 114 -8.54 7.94 12.75
C GLY A 114 -7.69 7.85 11.48
N VAL A 115 -8.27 8.23 10.35
CA VAL A 115 -7.63 8.22 9.03
C VAL A 115 -7.64 9.60 8.39
N GLU A 116 -6.70 9.84 7.50
CA GLU A 116 -6.62 11.00 6.62
C GLU A 116 -6.82 10.59 5.16
N THR A 117 -7.39 11.47 4.35
CA THR A 117 -7.52 11.27 2.92
C THR A 117 -6.25 11.68 2.21
N TYR A 118 -5.61 10.74 1.51
CA TYR A 118 -4.45 11.00 0.67
C TYR A 118 -4.88 11.05 -0.82
N GLY A 119 -4.64 12.17 -1.49
CA GLY A 119 -5.01 12.35 -2.90
C GLY A 119 -6.50 12.65 -3.14
N GLY A 120 -6.94 12.52 -4.40
CA GLY A 120 -8.28 12.86 -4.88
C GLY A 120 -9.26 11.67 -4.95
N GLY A 121 -9.29 10.80 -3.95
CA GLY A 121 -10.02 9.53 -4.01
C GLY A 121 -11.54 9.67 -4.13
N LEU A 122 -12.16 8.67 -4.75
CA LEU A 122 -13.62 8.49 -4.75
C LEU A 122 -14.05 7.86 -3.42
N TRP A 123 -14.09 8.65 -2.36
CA TRP A 123 -14.19 8.14 -0.98
C TRP A 123 -15.46 7.36 -0.66
N HIS A 124 -16.55 7.54 -1.41
CA HIS A 124 -17.75 6.72 -1.25
C HIS A 124 -17.49 5.23 -1.55
N THR A 125 -16.50 4.91 -2.40
CA THR A 125 -16.15 3.53 -2.76
C THR A 125 -15.41 2.77 -1.65
N TRP A 126 -14.90 3.49 -0.64
CA TRP A 126 -14.23 2.93 0.54
C TRP A 126 -15.19 2.49 1.63
N PHE A 127 -16.44 2.95 1.56
CA PHE A 127 -17.49 2.42 2.42
C PHE A 127 -17.76 0.98 2.05
N ASP A 128 -18.09 0.21 3.08
CA ASP A 128 -18.52 -1.17 2.96
C ASP A 128 -17.54 -2.12 2.25
N ARG A 129 -16.24 -1.80 2.34
CA ARG A 129 -15.13 -2.65 1.93
C ARG A 129 -14.49 -3.38 3.11
N ASP A 130 -13.94 -4.54 2.80
CA ASP A 130 -13.16 -5.35 3.73
C ASP A 130 -11.70 -4.89 3.68
N LEU A 131 -11.32 -4.06 4.67
CA LEU A 131 -10.07 -3.30 4.60
C LEU A 131 -8.99 -3.93 5.48
N GLY A 132 -7.79 -4.01 4.92
CA GLY A 132 -6.54 -4.30 5.62
C GLY A 132 -5.69 -3.05 5.76
N ILE A 133 -4.51 -3.20 6.37
CA ILE A 133 -3.48 -2.14 6.43
C ILE A 133 -2.18 -2.64 5.81
N ALA A 134 -1.51 -1.77 5.08
CA ALA A 134 -0.19 -2.04 4.54
C ALA A 134 0.66 -0.78 4.53
N GLY A 135 1.96 -0.93 4.79
CA GLY A 135 2.88 0.19 4.72
C GLY A 135 4.22 -0.13 5.36
N ARG A 136 4.78 0.86 6.06
CA ARG A 136 6.06 0.73 6.75
C ARG A 136 5.94 1.03 8.23
N VAL A 137 6.81 0.40 9.00
CA VAL A 137 6.97 0.62 10.44
C VAL A 137 8.44 0.86 10.74
N MET A 138 8.72 1.92 11.50
CA MET A 138 10.04 2.21 12.05
C MET A 138 10.19 1.46 13.35
N VAL A 139 11.03 0.43 13.34
CA VAL A 139 11.22 -0.48 14.47
C VAL A 139 12.59 -0.25 15.08
N GLU A 140 12.63 -0.04 16.39
CA GLU A 140 13.87 -0.05 17.15
C GLU A 140 14.34 -1.48 17.42
N THR A 141 15.58 -1.74 17.01
CA THR A 141 16.29 -3.00 17.24
C THR A 141 17.35 -2.83 18.33
N GLU A 142 18.04 -3.92 18.67
CA GLU A 142 19.13 -3.90 19.64
C GLU A 142 20.20 -2.84 19.26
N GLY A 143 20.68 -2.12 20.27
CA GLY A 143 21.66 -1.05 20.10
C GLY A 143 21.09 0.29 19.61
N ASN A 144 19.81 0.58 19.88
CA ASN A 144 19.12 1.85 19.50
C ASN A 144 19.16 2.14 17.99
N LYS A 145 19.27 1.10 17.16
CA LYS A 145 19.18 1.23 15.71
C LYS A 145 17.72 1.22 15.29
N ILE A 146 17.38 2.03 14.30
CA ILE A 146 16.03 2.07 13.73
C ILE A 146 16.07 1.39 12.36
N GLU A 147 15.28 0.35 12.20
CA GLU A 147 15.07 -0.36 10.96
C GLU A 147 13.70 -0.04 10.36
N HIS A 148 13.66 -0.03 9.03
CA HIS A 148 12.42 0.08 8.28
C HIS A 148 11.91 -1.32 7.93
N LYS A 149 10.72 -1.69 8.44
CA LYS A 149 10.06 -2.94 8.08
C LYS A 149 8.77 -2.69 7.32
N LEU A 150 8.53 -3.47 6.26
CA LEU A 150 7.23 -3.51 5.60
C LEU A 150 6.27 -4.35 6.44
N VAL A 151 5.02 -3.92 6.48
CA VAL A 151 3.93 -4.65 7.14
C VAL A 151 2.74 -4.71 6.21
N ARG A 152 2.09 -5.88 6.15
CA ARG A 152 0.85 -6.07 5.40
C ARG A 152 -0.05 -7.05 6.13
N VAL A 153 -1.11 -6.53 6.74
CA VAL A 153 -2.16 -7.38 7.32
C VAL A 153 -3.08 -7.83 6.19
N ARG A 154 -3.06 -9.13 5.85
CA ARG A 154 -3.79 -9.69 4.69
C ARG A 154 -5.27 -9.95 4.96
N ARG A 155 -5.65 -10.13 6.23
CA ARG A 155 -7.04 -10.35 6.65
C ARG A 155 -7.77 -9.01 6.86
N PRO A 156 -9.10 -8.95 6.67
CA PRO A 156 -9.86 -7.72 6.89
C PRO A 156 -9.97 -7.42 8.38
N ILE A 157 -9.48 -6.24 8.76
CA ILE A 157 -9.47 -5.77 10.16
C ILE A 157 -10.16 -4.43 10.35
N LEU A 158 -10.49 -3.75 9.25
CA LEU A 158 -11.09 -2.43 9.25
C LEU A 158 -12.32 -2.42 8.34
N ARG A 159 -13.31 -1.62 8.74
CA ARG A 159 -14.53 -1.41 7.97
C ARG A 159 -14.99 0.03 8.15
N VAL A 160 -15.32 0.71 7.05
CA VAL A 160 -16.06 1.98 7.07
C VAL A 160 -17.52 1.67 6.75
N PRO A 161 -18.41 1.50 7.74
CA PRO A 161 -19.79 1.11 7.47
C PRO A 161 -20.62 2.28 6.92
N THR A 162 -21.54 2.01 6.00
CA THR A 162 -22.60 2.99 5.66
C THR A 162 -23.63 3.12 6.77
N LEU A 163 -24.29 4.28 6.83
CA LEU A 163 -25.50 4.44 7.62
C LEU A 163 -26.66 3.74 6.90
N ALA A 164 -27.47 2.99 7.63
CA ALA A 164 -28.62 2.30 7.07
C ALA A 164 -29.59 3.30 6.40
N ILE A 165 -30.07 2.97 5.20
CA ILE A 165 -31.01 3.80 4.42
C ILE A 165 -32.29 4.19 5.18
N HIS A 166 -32.75 3.36 6.12
CA HIS A 166 -33.91 3.66 6.96
C HIS A 166 -33.71 4.91 7.84
N LEU A 167 -32.45 5.25 8.13
CA LEU A 167 -32.02 6.42 8.91
C LEU A 167 -31.54 7.58 8.03
N ASP A 168 -31.39 7.37 6.72
CA ASP A 168 -31.11 8.40 5.72
C ASP A 168 -31.92 8.14 4.45
N ARG A 169 -33.17 8.62 4.45
CA ARG A 169 -34.15 8.34 3.39
C ARG A 169 -33.78 8.94 2.04
N ASN A 170 -32.91 9.94 2.01
CA ASN A 170 -32.54 10.67 0.80
C ASN A 170 -31.18 10.24 0.23
N VAL A 171 -30.55 9.20 0.79
CA VAL A 171 -29.18 8.77 0.42
C VAL A 171 -29.02 8.46 -1.06
N ASN A 172 -30.08 7.96 -1.70
CA ASN A 172 -30.09 7.61 -3.14
C ASN A 172 -30.19 8.83 -4.06
N GLU A 173 -30.58 10.00 -3.56
CA GLU A 173 -30.60 11.26 -4.31
C GLU A 173 -29.21 11.91 -4.34
N GLY A 174 -28.34 11.52 -3.41
CA GLY A 174 -26.96 11.96 -3.36
C GLY A 174 -26.30 11.55 -2.05
N PHE A 175 -25.37 10.59 -2.12
CA PHE A 175 -24.64 10.14 -0.95
C PHE A 175 -23.61 11.18 -0.49
N LYS A 176 -24.00 12.01 0.47
CA LYS A 176 -23.17 13.06 1.08
C LYS A 176 -22.64 12.58 2.41
N PHE A 177 -21.33 12.71 2.61
CA PHE A 177 -20.68 12.32 3.86
C PHE A 177 -19.53 13.27 4.19
N ASN A 178 -19.25 13.41 5.49
CA ASN A 178 -18.13 14.20 5.96
C ASN A 178 -16.87 13.32 6.01
N LYS A 179 -15.78 13.76 5.38
CA LYS A 179 -14.54 12.98 5.27
C LYS A 179 -13.82 12.78 6.62
N GLU A 180 -14.04 13.63 7.61
CA GLU A 180 -13.43 13.51 8.93
C GLU A 180 -14.22 12.59 9.85
N THR A 181 -15.54 12.72 9.86
CA THR A 181 -16.39 12.00 10.84
C THR A 181 -16.97 10.71 10.29
N HIS A 182 -17.24 10.60 8.99
CA HIS A 182 -17.94 9.43 8.41
C HIS A 182 -17.01 8.45 7.69
N LEU A 183 -15.74 8.81 7.41
CA LEU A 183 -14.74 7.88 6.86
C LEU A 183 -13.90 7.17 7.94
N THR A 184 -14.23 7.31 9.22
CA THR A 184 -13.43 6.71 10.30
C THR A 184 -13.76 5.21 10.42
N PRO A 185 -12.84 4.30 10.05
CA PRO A 185 -13.08 2.86 10.14
C PRO A 185 -13.16 2.35 11.58
N LEU A 186 -13.94 1.30 11.77
CA LEU A 186 -14.02 0.51 13.00
C LEU A 186 -12.96 -0.60 12.95
N ILE A 187 -12.30 -0.88 14.08
CA ILE A 187 -11.34 -1.99 14.23
C ILE A 187 -11.83 -3.07 15.20
N ALA A 188 -12.50 -2.68 16.28
CA ALA A 188 -12.97 -3.58 17.33
C ALA A 188 -14.06 -2.90 18.18
N THR A 189 -14.62 -3.63 19.15
CA THR A 189 -15.51 -3.10 20.19
C THR A 189 -14.72 -2.91 21.49
N ALA A 190 -15.12 -1.93 22.30
CA ALA A 190 -14.50 -1.67 23.59
C ALA A 190 -14.63 -2.85 24.56
N THR A 191 -15.71 -3.65 24.44
CA THR A 191 -15.90 -4.88 25.24
C THR A 191 -14.76 -5.88 25.07
N LYS A 192 -14.22 -6.01 23.85
CA LYS A 192 -13.08 -6.92 23.58
C LYS A 192 -11.73 -6.38 24.07
N GLU A 193 -11.63 -5.07 24.33
CA GLU A 193 -10.40 -4.45 24.84
C GLU A 193 -10.34 -4.48 26.38
N LEU A 194 -11.51 -4.46 27.04
CA LEU A 194 -11.65 -4.63 28.49
C LEU A 194 -11.18 -6.02 28.98
N GLU A 195 -11.10 -7.02 28.11
CA GLU A 195 -10.58 -8.35 28.43
C GLU A 195 -9.03 -8.40 28.50
N GLY A 196 -8.30 -7.29 28.26
CA GLY A 196 -6.84 -7.34 28.24
C GLY A 196 -6.05 -6.05 28.48
N THR A 197 -6.64 -4.85 28.50
CA THR A 197 -5.84 -3.60 28.62
C THR A 197 -6.58 -2.46 29.32
N ASN A 198 -5.86 -1.70 30.16
CA ASN A 198 -6.33 -0.42 30.70
C ASN A 198 -6.39 0.63 29.58
N ASP A 199 -7.51 1.34 29.45
CA ASP A 199 -7.71 2.44 28.49
C ASP A 199 -6.84 3.66 28.88
N ASP A 200 -5.57 3.64 28.48
CA ASP A 200 -4.68 4.78 28.67
C ASP A 200 -4.98 5.85 27.60
N LYS A 201 -5.55 6.97 28.05
CA LYS A 201 -5.88 8.13 27.22
C LYS A 201 -4.66 8.85 26.65
N THR A 202 -3.46 8.56 27.13
CA THR A 202 -2.21 9.16 26.63
C THR A 202 -1.68 8.48 25.36
N LEU A 203 -2.18 7.29 25.04
CA LEU A 203 -1.76 6.55 23.85
C LEU A 203 -2.26 7.22 22.55
N LYS A 204 -1.34 7.37 21.58
CA LYS A 204 -1.65 7.91 20.25
C LYS A 204 -2.53 6.98 19.41
N HIS A 205 -2.48 5.68 19.68
CA HIS A 205 -3.16 4.62 18.94
C HIS A 205 -3.77 3.61 19.91
N HIS A 206 -4.82 2.91 19.48
CA HIS A 206 -5.38 1.80 20.26
C HIS A 206 -4.35 0.66 20.41
N PRO A 207 -4.18 0.07 21.60
CA PRO A 207 -3.35 -1.13 21.82
C PRO A 207 -3.67 -2.25 20.81
N THR A 208 -4.95 -2.40 20.45
CA THR A 208 -5.41 -3.35 19.43
C THR A 208 -4.65 -3.20 18.10
N LEU A 209 -4.48 -1.97 17.59
CA LEU A 209 -3.74 -1.72 16.34
C LEU A 209 -2.25 -2.04 16.51
N LEU A 210 -1.64 -1.59 17.60
CA LEU A 210 -0.23 -1.81 17.87
C LEU A 210 0.11 -3.30 18.00
N ASN A 211 -0.73 -4.06 18.70
CA ASN A 211 -0.57 -5.52 18.84
C ASN A 211 -0.70 -6.25 17.51
N VAL A 212 -1.59 -5.80 16.61
CA VAL A 212 -1.64 -6.34 15.24
C VAL A 212 -0.32 -6.11 14.50
N LEU A 213 0.27 -4.92 14.60
CA LEU A 213 1.57 -4.63 13.97
C LEU A 213 2.69 -5.47 14.58
N VAL A 214 2.72 -5.61 15.91
CA VAL A 214 3.72 -6.42 16.62
C VAL A 214 3.70 -7.86 16.12
N ASN A 215 2.50 -8.45 16.06
CA ASN A 215 2.31 -9.83 15.61
C ASN A 215 2.67 -10.01 14.12
N GLU A 216 2.24 -9.10 13.25
CA GLU A 216 2.51 -9.19 11.81
C GLU A 216 4.02 -9.02 11.50
N LEU A 217 4.72 -8.21 12.29
CA LEU A 217 6.16 -7.96 12.12
C LEU A 217 7.07 -8.96 12.85
N GLY A 218 6.51 -9.80 13.73
CA GLY A 218 7.28 -10.69 14.60
C GLY A 218 8.23 -9.95 15.55
N VAL A 219 7.87 -8.74 15.98
CA VAL A 219 8.65 -7.97 16.99
C VAL A 219 8.19 -8.35 18.40
N LYS A 220 9.00 -8.07 19.42
CA LYS A 220 8.75 -8.57 20.79
C LYS A 220 7.69 -7.74 21.51
N THR A 221 7.75 -6.42 21.37
CA THR A 221 6.88 -5.51 22.14
C THR A 221 6.48 -4.26 21.36
N VAL A 222 5.42 -3.58 21.81
CA VAL A 222 4.92 -2.34 21.19
C VAL A 222 5.91 -1.18 21.34
N GLU A 223 6.76 -1.18 22.37
CA GLU A 223 7.76 -0.14 22.63
C GLU A 223 8.84 -0.08 21.55
N GLN A 224 9.02 -1.18 20.79
CA GLN A 224 9.90 -1.20 19.63
C GLN A 224 9.34 -0.41 18.44
N ILE A 225 8.03 -0.15 18.39
CA ILE A 225 7.42 0.63 17.31
C ILE A 225 7.63 2.11 17.62
N ARG A 226 8.43 2.79 16.80
CA ARG A 226 8.71 4.23 16.95
C ARG A 226 7.74 5.10 16.18
N ASP A 227 7.42 4.70 14.95
CA ASP A 227 6.44 5.37 14.10
C ASP A 227 6.02 4.43 12.95
N PHE A 228 4.98 4.79 12.22
CA PHE A 228 4.56 4.06 11.03
C PHE A 228 3.87 4.96 10.00
N GLU A 229 3.89 4.50 8.75
CA GLU A 229 3.09 5.07 7.68
C GLU A 229 2.29 3.94 7.04
N LEU A 230 0.98 3.94 7.28
CA LEU A 230 0.08 2.85 6.93
C LEU A 230 -1.03 3.34 6.02
N CYS A 231 -1.19 2.70 4.88
CA CYS A 231 -2.31 2.85 3.97
C CYS A 231 -3.34 1.76 4.28
N LEU A 232 -4.62 2.12 4.30
CA LEU A 232 -5.69 1.14 4.18
C LEU A 232 -5.76 0.65 2.74
N TYR A 233 -6.16 -0.61 2.55
CA TYR A 233 -6.36 -1.18 1.22
C TYR A 233 -7.48 -2.23 1.24
N ASP A 234 -8.17 -2.41 0.11
CA ASP A 234 -9.15 -3.49 -0.06
C ASP A 234 -8.44 -4.85 -0.06
N THR A 235 -8.91 -5.77 0.77
CA THR A 235 -8.37 -7.14 0.86
C THR A 235 -8.85 -8.04 -0.27
N HIS A 236 -9.87 -7.62 -1.03
CA HIS A 236 -10.28 -8.32 -2.23
C HIS A 236 -9.16 -8.27 -3.28
N PRO A 237 -8.68 -9.43 -3.76
CA PRO A 237 -7.62 -9.47 -4.74
C PRO A 237 -8.12 -8.93 -6.08
N SER A 238 -7.20 -8.29 -6.80
CA SER A 238 -7.39 -7.93 -8.21
C SER A 238 -7.52 -9.20 -9.04
N THR A 239 -8.38 -9.17 -10.06
CA THR A 239 -8.75 -10.34 -10.86
C THR A 239 -9.02 -9.97 -12.31
N VAL A 240 -9.03 -10.97 -13.17
CA VAL A 240 -9.65 -10.89 -14.49
C VAL A 240 -11.17 -11.08 -14.36
N GLY A 241 -11.94 -10.38 -15.17
CA GLY A 241 -13.40 -10.49 -15.23
C GLY A 241 -13.99 -10.14 -16.59
N GLY A 242 -15.32 -10.08 -16.64
CA GLY A 242 -16.09 -9.98 -17.89
C GLY A 242 -16.50 -11.34 -18.44
N ALA A 243 -17.54 -11.37 -19.29
CA ALA A 243 -18.07 -12.62 -19.87
C ALA A 243 -17.02 -13.42 -20.65
N TYR A 244 -15.99 -12.73 -21.16
CA TYR A 244 -14.91 -13.30 -21.96
C TYR A 244 -13.53 -13.14 -21.31
N ASN A 245 -13.46 -12.84 -20.01
CA ASN A 245 -12.19 -12.63 -19.29
C ASN A 245 -11.29 -11.53 -19.91
N GLU A 246 -11.90 -10.44 -20.38
CA GLU A 246 -11.22 -9.38 -21.14
C GLU A 246 -10.91 -8.12 -20.30
N PHE A 247 -11.35 -8.07 -19.04
CA PHE A 247 -11.16 -6.91 -18.16
C PHE A 247 -10.31 -7.24 -16.95
N ILE A 248 -9.54 -6.25 -16.48
CA ILE A 248 -8.85 -6.30 -15.19
C ILE A 248 -9.64 -5.47 -14.17
N TYR A 249 -10.09 -6.12 -13.10
CA TYR A 249 -10.72 -5.46 -11.95
C TYR A 249 -9.69 -5.36 -10.85
N SER A 250 -9.22 -4.14 -10.59
CA SER A 250 -8.10 -3.91 -9.67
C SER A 250 -8.23 -2.57 -8.97
N ALA A 251 -7.82 -2.54 -7.71
CA ALA A 251 -7.45 -1.29 -7.07
C ALA A 251 -6.14 -0.77 -7.69
N ARG A 252 -5.89 0.54 -7.60
CA ARG A 252 -4.58 1.16 -7.90
C ARG A 252 -4.07 0.99 -9.35
N LEU A 253 -4.96 0.69 -10.32
CA LEU A 253 -4.61 0.73 -11.75
C LEU A 253 -3.91 2.04 -12.10
N ASP A 254 -4.51 3.14 -11.67
CA ASP A 254 -3.88 4.46 -11.56
C ASP A 254 -2.94 4.50 -10.33
N ASN A 255 -1.61 4.47 -10.48
CA ASN A 255 -0.84 4.37 -11.73
C ASN A 255 0.15 3.20 -11.71
N LEU A 256 -0.20 2.14 -10.97
CA LEU A 256 0.63 0.94 -10.89
C LEU A 256 0.67 0.20 -12.22
N MET A 257 -0.32 0.36 -13.09
CA MET A 257 -0.26 -0.16 -14.45
C MET A 257 0.88 0.47 -15.26
N MET A 258 1.05 1.80 -15.21
CA MET A 258 2.19 2.46 -15.89
C MET A 258 3.51 2.19 -15.19
N SER A 259 3.50 2.06 -13.86
CA SER A 259 4.72 1.72 -13.10
C SER A 259 5.22 0.32 -13.44
N TYR A 260 4.30 -0.64 -13.61
CA TYR A 260 4.58 -1.99 -14.07
C TYR A 260 5.08 -1.99 -15.52
N THR A 261 4.34 -1.38 -16.45
CA THR A 261 4.71 -1.37 -17.88
C THR A 261 5.98 -0.59 -18.19
N ALA A 262 6.34 0.41 -17.37
CA ALA A 262 7.61 1.11 -17.48
C ALA A 262 8.81 0.27 -17.00
N LEU A 263 8.57 -0.76 -16.19
CA LEU A 263 9.59 -1.61 -15.60
C LEU A 263 9.93 -2.83 -16.47
N ILE A 264 8.92 -3.42 -17.11
CA ILE A 264 9.03 -4.65 -17.93
C ILE A 264 9.49 -4.37 -19.36
#